data_AF-A0A512AZF7-F1
#
_entry.id   AF-A0A512AZF7-F1
#
_cell.length_a   1.000
_cell.length_b   1.000
_cell.length_c   1.000
_cell.angle_alpha   90.00
_cell.angle_beta   90.00
_cell.angle_gamma   90.00
#
_symmetry.space_group_name_H-M   'P 1'
#
loop_
_entity.id
_entity.type
_entity.pdbx_description
1 polymer ?
#
loop_
_entity_poly.entity_id
_entity_poly.type
_entity_poly.pdbx_seq_one_letter_code
_entity_poly.pdbx_strand_id
1 'polypeptide(L)'
;MKEESAQSYNFICFTDLAYEFDFSDKKEAEKKIKRRLKYYELGEYNQERVKYIRELKNDLYSEISKTTKSKYFNKSKSNYADLADFDINGMTENYFLKYNKLDKDELRGMINFAIYLYHLR
;
A
#
# COMPACT_ATOMS: atom_id res chain seq x y z
N MET A 1 -5.77 -21.46 1.83
CA MET A 1 -4.40 -21.27 2.33
C MET A 1 -4.31 -19.86 2.88
N LYS A 2 -4.17 -19.67 4.19
CA LYS A 2 -3.79 -18.36 4.75
C LYS A 2 -2.29 -18.27 4.58
N GLU A 3 -1.84 -17.50 3.59
CA GLU A 3 -0.46 -17.01 3.61
C GLU A 3 -0.36 -16.11 4.85
N GLU A 4 0.24 -16.63 5.92
CA GLU A 4 0.73 -15.78 7.01
C GLU A 4 1.84 -14.92 6.42
N SER A 5 1.48 -13.81 5.77
CA SER A 5 2.45 -12.80 5.43
C SER A 5 3.01 -12.30 6.75
N ALA A 6 4.27 -12.62 7.02
CA ALA A 6 5.00 -12.10 8.16
C ALA A 6 4.81 -10.58 8.15
N GLN A 7 4.12 -10.05 9.16
CA GLN A 7 3.80 -8.63 9.23
C GLN A 7 5.13 -7.89 9.31
N SER A 8 5.51 -7.20 8.24
CA SER A 8 6.74 -6.44 8.20
C SER A 8 6.51 -5.01 8.69
N TYR A 9 7.57 -4.33 9.10
CA TYR A 9 7.49 -2.93 9.53
C TYR A 9 6.80 -2.08 8.46
N ASN A 10 7.23 -2.19 7.20
CA ASN A 10 6.71 -1.34 6.14
C ASN A 10 5.26 -1.69 5.83
N PHE A 11 4.89 -2.98 5.81
CA PHE A 11 3.52 -3.41 5.53
C PHE A 11 2.54 -2.95 6.62
N ILE A 12 2.94 -2.99 7.90
CA ILE A 12 2.14 -2.40 8.99
C ILE A 12 1.96 -0.91 8.76
N CYS A 13 3.05 -0.18 8.49
CA CYS A 13 2.98 1.24 8.22
C CYS A 13 2.01 1.51 7.06
N PHE A 14 2.13 0.76 5.96
CA PHE A 14 1.30 0.96 4.78
C PHE A 14 -0.17 0.71 5.07
N THR A 15 -0.51 -0.40 5.72
CA THR A 15 -1.90 -0.78 6.01
C THR A 15 -2.60 0.19 6.96
N ASP A 16 -1.91 0.76 7.95
CA ASP A 16 -2.50 1.80 8.80
C ASP A 16 -2.62 3.15 8.05
N LEU A 17 -1.61 3.52 7.26
CA LEU A 17 -1.61 4.76 6.46
C LEU A 17 -2.65 4.72 5.33
N ALA A 18 -3.00 3.54 4.82
CA ALA A 18 -3.97 3.32 3.77
C ALA A 18 -5.38 3.85 4.12
N TYR A 19 -5.69 3.91 5.42
CA TYR A 19 -6.91 4.48 5.98
C TYR A 19 -6.76 5.95 6.43
N GLU A 20 -5.61 6.59 6.23
CA GLU A 20 -5.42 8.03 6.46
C GLU A 20 -6.04 8.80 5.29
N PHE A 21 -7.18 9.46 5.54
CA PHE A 21 -7.91 10.27 4.55
C PHE A 21 -7.79 11.77 4.78
N ASP A 22 -7.71 12.22 6.04
CA ASP A 22 -7.60 13.64 6.40
C ASP A 22 -6.44 13.90 7.40
N PHE A 23 -6.06 15.18 7.58
CA PHE A 23 -5.01 15.61 8.50
C PHE A 23 -5.28 15.25 9.97
N SER A 24 -6.56 15.17 10.36
CA SER A 24 -7.00 14.65 11.67
C SER A 24 -6.56 13.20 11.89
N ASP A 25 -6.47 12.40 10.83
CA ASP A 25 -6.12 10.98 10.88
C ASP A 25 -4.63 10.73 11.10
N LYS A 26 -3.76 11.74 10.93
CA LYS A 26 -2.30 11.58 11.05
C LYS A 26 -1.86 11.11 12.43
N LYS A 27 -2.40 11.73 13.48
CA LYS A 27 -2.09 11.37 14.88
C LYS A 27 -2.64 10.00 15.23
N GLU A 28 -3.82 9.66 14.69
CA GLU A 28 -4.44 8.37 14.94
C GLU A 28 -3.68 7.23 14.23
N ALA A 29 -3.32 7.43 12.96
CA ALA A 29 -2.49 6.51 12.18
C ALA A 29 -1.14 6.29 12.88
N GLU A 30 -0.46 7.36 13.32
CA GLU A 30 0.80 7.23 14.06
C GLU A 30 0.64 6.41 15.36
N LYS A 31 -0.43 6.66 16.13
CA LYS A 31 -0.73 5.90 17.35
C LYS A 31 -0.97 4.41 17.04
N LYS A 32 -1.69 4.09 15.95
CA LYS A 32 -1.94 2.71 15.50
C LYS A 32 -0.65 2.02 15.07
N ILE A 33 0.18 2.69 14.27
CA ILE A 33 1.48 2.19 13.83
C ILE A 33 2.37 1.88 15.03
N LYS A 34 2.57 2.84 15.94
CA LYS A 34 3.37 2.64 17.17
C LYS A 34 2.91 1.43 17.96
N ARG A 35 1.59 1.28 18.15
CA ARG A 35 1.01 0.15 18.86
C ARG A 35 1.28 -1.18 18.15
N ARG A 36 1.10 -1.23 16.84
CA ARG A 36 1.27 -2.46 16.05
C ARG A 36 2.75 -2.85 15.92
N LEU A 37 3.65 -1.90 15.71
CA LEU A 37 5.10 -2.16 15.69
C LEU A 37 5.58 -2.79 17.00
N LYS A 38 5.09 -2.29 18.14
CA LYS A 38 5.38 -2.87 19.46
C LYS A 38 4.80 -4.28 19.59
N TYR A 39 3.55 -4.49 19.16
CA TYR A 39 2.87 -5.78 19.27
C TYR A 39 3.57 -6.89 18.47
N TYR A 40 4.09 -6.56 17.29
CA TYR A 40 4.80 -7.51 16.42
C TYR A 40 6.33 -7.49 16.59
N GLU A 41 6.86 -6.72 17.55
CA GLU A 41 8.30 -6.61 17.83
C GLU A 41 9.17 -6.18 16.62
N LEU A 42 8.65 -5.29 15.78
CA LEU A 42 9.26 -4.91 14.49
C LEU A 42 10.24 -3.72 14.60
N GLY A 43 10.59 -3.32 15.81
CA GLY A 43 11.44 -2.17 16.10
C GLY A 43 10.68 -0.88 16.43
N GLU A 44 11.44 0.17 16.69
CA GLU A 44 10.91 1.46 17.12
C GLU A 44 10.34 2.27 15.96
N TYR A 45 9.40 3.15 16.29
CA TYR A 45 8.81 4.07 15.32
C TYR A 45 9.86 5.02 14.74
N ASN A 46 10.03 4.97 13.43
CA ASN A 46 10.88 5.86 12.66
C ASN A 46 10.04 6.76 11.75
N GLN A 47 10.08 8.08 11.99
CA GLN A 47 9.28 9.07 11.27
C GLN A 47 9.65 9.17 9.78
N GLU A 48 10.94 9.09 9.42
CA GLU A 48 11.40 9.17 8.03
C GLU A 48 10.92 7.96 7.22
N ARG A 49 11.02 6.76 7.81
CA ARG A 49 10.52 5.53 7.21
C ARG A 49 9.01 5.58 7.00
N VAL A 50 8.26 6.06 7.99
CA VAL A 50 6.80 6.22 7.86
C VAL A 50 6.43 7.26 6.81
N LYS A 51 7.19 8.37 6.72
CA LYS A 51 7.00 9.37 5.66
C LYS A 51 7.24 8.78 4.27
N TYR A 52 8.29 7.98 4.11
CA TYR A 52 8.59 7.27 2.87
C TYR A 52 7.46 6.33 2.44
N ILE A 53 6.90 5.56 3.38
CA ILE A 53 5.73 4.70 3.10
C ILE A 53 4.48 5.53 2.78
N ARG A 54 4.28 6.69 3.42
CA ARG A 54 3.16 7.59 3.13
C ARG A 54 3.26 8.16 1.71
N GLU A 55 4.45 8.50 1.25
CA GLU A 55 4.69 8.94 -0.13
C GLU A 55 4.34 7.82 -1.13
N LEU A 56 4.79 6.58 -0.88
CA LEU A 56 4.39 5.42 -1.68
C LEU A 56 2.86 5.26 -1.75
N LYS A 57 2.17 5.31 -0.61
CA LYS A 57 0.71 5.22 -0.54
C LYS A 57 0.04 6.29 -1.41
N ASN A 58 0.45 7.54 -1.26
CA ASN A 58 -0.14 8.65 -2.00
C ASN A 58 0.04 8.47 -3.52
N ASP A 59 1.22 8.05 -3.95
CA ASP A 59 1.51 7.80 -5.36
C ASP A 59 0.71 6.62 -5.92
N LEU A 60 0.58 5.54 -5.15
CA LEU A 60 -0.26 4.40 -5.54
C LEU A 60 -1.72 4.82 -5.68
N TYR A 61 -2.27 5.57 -4.73
CA TYR A 61 -3.67 5.98 -4.77
C TYR A 61 -3.93 6.98 -5.88
N SER A 62 -2.99 7.90 -6.12
CA SER A 62 -3.05 8.81 -7.26
C SER A 62 -3.04 8.07 -8.60
N GLU A 63 -2.30 6.97 -8.71
CA GLU A 63 -2.29 6.16 -9.94
C GLU A 63 -3.54 5.30 -10.08
N ILE A 64 -3.93 4.56 -9.03
CA ILE A 64 -5.08 3.65 -9.04
C ILE A 64 -6.39 4.43 -9.29
N SER A 65 -6.52 5.63 -8.71
CA SER A 65 -7.69 6.50 -8.92
C SER A 65 -7.87 6.98 -10.37
N LYS A 66 -6.86 6.85 -11.24
CA LYS A 66 -7.00 7.15 -12.67
C LYS A 66 -7.85 6.13 -13.41
N THR A 67 -8.10 4.96 -12.81
CA THR A 67 -8.91 3.86 -13.38
C THR A 67 -8.53 3.58 -14.83
N THR A 68 -9.44 3.76 -15.78
CA THR A 68 -9.25 3.57 -17.24
C THR A 68 -8.15 4.44 -17.86
N LYS A 69 -7.70 5.50 -17.17
CA LYS A 69 -6.59 6.36 -17.59
C LYS A 69 -5.24 5.93 -16.99
N SER A 70 -5.22 4.97 -16.08
CA SER A 70 -3.96 4.42 -15.56
C SER A 70 -3.26 3.65 -16.67
N LYS A 71 -1.95 3.82 -16.78
CA LYS A 71 -1.12 3.02 -17.71
C LYS A 71 -1.06 1.54 -17.34
N TYR A 72 -1.52 1.20 -16.14
CA TYR A 72 -1.56 -0.16 -15.62
C TYR A 72 -2.95 -0.79 -15.72
N PHE A 73 -3.96 -0.06 -16.20
CA PHE A 73 -5.31 -0.60 -16.27
C PHE A 73 -5.45 -1.56 -17.46
N ASN A 74 -5.64 -2.84 -17.15
CA ASN A 74 -6.06 -3.85 -18.10
C ASN A 74 -7.57 -3.71 -18.29
N LYS A 75 -8.01 -3.55 -19.54
CA LYS A 75 -9.44 -3.42 -19.89
C LYS A 75 -10.27 -4.49 -19.16
N SER A 76 -11.21 -4.05 -18.32
CA SER A 76 -12.00 -4.96 -17.49
C SER A 76 -12.72 -6.00 -18.34
N LYS A 77 -12.62 -7.27 -17.92
CA LYS A 77 -13.34 -8.39 -18.53
C LYS A 77 -14.78 -8.48 -18.04
N SER A 78 -15.18 -7.65 -17.08
CA SER A 78 -16.49 -7.67 -16.44
C SER A 78 -17.08 -6.26 -16.31
N ASN A 79 -18.37 -6.17 -15.97
CA ASN A 79 -19.02 -4.88 -15.66
C ASN A 79 -18.67 -4.36 -14.25
N TYR A 80 -17.88 -5.11 -13.48
CA TYR A 80 -17.41 -4.77 -12.13
C TYR A 80 -15.89 -4.68 -12.13
N ALA A 81 -15.36 -3.67 -11.45
CA ALA A 81 -13.92 -3.47 -11.34
C ALA A 81 -13.32 -4.54 -10.40
N ASP A 82 -12.33 -5.28 -10.89
CA ASP A 82 -11.67 -6.37 -10.16
C ASP A 82 -10.17 -6.08 -9.99
N LEU A 83 -9.53 -6.69 -8.99
CA LEU A 83 -8.08 -6.69 -8.80
C LEU A 83 -7.32 -7.07 -10.09
N ALA A 84 -7.95 -7.91 -10.93
CA ALA A 84 -7.44 -8.36 -12.22
C ALA A 84 -7.36 -7.25 -13.28
N ASP A 85 -7.97 -6.09 -13.04
CA ASP A 85 -7.99 -4.96 -13.96
C ASP A 85 -6.71 -4.11 -13.87
N PHE A 86 -5.74 -4.47 -13.02
CA PHE A 86 -4.44 -3.80 -12.93
C PHE A 86 -3.27 -4.74 -13.25
N ASP A 87 -2.31 -4.27 -14.03
CA ASP A 87 -1.01 -4.92 -14.24
C ASP A 87 -0.12 -4.78 -12.99
N ILE A 88 -0.37 -5.64 -12.01
CA ILE A 88 0.36 -5.68 -10.74
C ILE A 88 1.86 -5.90 -10.96
N ASN A 89 2.25 -6.70 -11.96
CA ASN A 89 3.66 -6.97 -12.24
C ASN A 89 4.35 -5.70 -12.75
N GLY A 90 3.77 -5.03 -13.76
CA GLY A 90 4.29 -3.75 -14.27
C GLY A 90 4.30 -2.64 -13.22
N MET A 91 3.29 -2.58 -12.34
CA MET A 91 3.30 -1.68 -11.20
C MET A 91 4.45 -2.01 -10.24
N THR A 92 4.64 -3.28 -9.90
CA THR A 92 5.70 -3.70 -8.97
C THR A 92 7.08 -3.33 -9.50
N GLU A 93 7.39 -3.60 -10.77
CA GLU A 93 8.68 -3.23 -11.36
C GLU A 93 8.90 -1.71 -11.32
N ASN A 94 7.93 -0.93 -11.78
CA ASN A 94 8.08 0.53 -11.87
C ASN A 94 8.16 1.20 -10.50
N TYR A 95 7.36 0.74 -9.54
CA TYR A 95 7.41 1.28 -8.19
C TYR A 95 8.63 0.79 -7.42
N PHE A 96 9.17 -0.40 -7.71
CA PHE A 96 10.43 -0.87 -7.11
C PHE A 96 11.61 0.00 -7.55
N LEU A 97 11.65 0.43 -8.82
CA LEU A 97 12.66 1.38 -9.31
C LEU A 97 12.60 2.73 -8.58
N LYS A 98 11.39 3.20 -8.24
CA LYS A 98 11.18 4.47 -7.50
C LYS A 98 11.38 4.32 -5.99
N TYR A 99 10.95 3.19 -5.43
CA TYR A 99 10.93 2.87 -4.00
C TYR A 99 11.87 1.70 -3.67
N ASN A 100 13.15 1.89 -4.03
CA ASN A 100 14.19 0.85 -3.96
C ASN A 100 14.64 0.43 -2.55
N LYS A 101 14.04 0.97 -1.47
CA LYS A 101 14.33 0.60 -0.09
C LYS A 101 13.42 -0.51 0.44
N LEU A 102 12.44 -0.93 -0.36
CA LEU A 102 11.47 -1.96 -0.01
C LEU A 102 11.90 -3.29 -0.61
N ASP A 103 11.53 -4.37 0.06
CA ASP A 103 11.55 -5.68 -0.57
C ASP A 103 10.47 -5.74 -1.67
N LYS A 104 10.75 -6.49 -2.75
CA LYS A 104 9.87 -6.51 -3.92
C LYS A 104 8.56 -7.24 -3.65
N ASP A 105 8.59 -8.32 -2.88
CA ASP A 105 7.39 -9.07 -2.49
C ASP A 105 6.55 -8.26 -1.50
N GLU A 106 7.22 -7.56 -0.58
CA GLU A 106 6.58 -6.61 0.33
C GLU A 106 5.85 -5.49 -0.43
N LEU A 107 6.53 -4.86 -1.42
CA LEU A 107 5.94 -3.83 -2.28
C LEU A 107 4.73 -4.38 -3.06
N ARG A 108 4.85 -5.58 -3.62
CA ARG A 108 3.74 -6.24 -4.33
C ARG A 108 2.54 -6.44 -3.41
N GLY A 109 2.77 -6.84 -2.17
CA GLY A 109 1.73 -6.95 -1.13
C GLY A 109 1.02 -5.61 -0.88
N MET A 110 1.76 -4.50 -0.79
CA MET A 110 1.19 -3.16 -0.63
C MET A 110 0.37 -2.71 -1.84
N ILE A 111 0.83 -2.99 -3.06
CA ILE A 111 0.10 -2.69 -4.30
C ILE A 111 -1.23 -3.45 -4.32
N ASN A 112 -1.21 -4.75 -4.05
CA ASN A 112 -2.42 -5.57 -3.96
C ASN A 112 -3.40 -5.01 -2.92
N PHE A 113 -2.90 -4.63 -1.74
CA PHE A 113 -3.72 -4.05 -0.69
C PHE A 113 -4.33 -2.70 -1.10
N ALA A 114 -3.56 -1.85 -1.79
CA ALA A 114 -4.03 -0.56 -2.28
C ALA A 114 -5.17 -0.70 -3.30
N ILE A 115 -5.01 -1.61 -4.26
CA ILE A 115 -6.03 -1.87 -5.29
C ILE A 115 -7.29 -2.46 -4.63
N TYR A 116 -7.13 -3.43 -3.72
CA TYR A 116 -8.23 -3.98 -2.94
C TYR A 116 -9.01 -2.91 -2.19
N LEU A 117 -8.31 -2.02 -1.46
CA LEU A 117 -8.96 -0.98 -0.68
C LEU A 117 -9.65 0.06 -1.56
N TYR A 118 -9.13 0.32 -2.76
CA TYR A 118 -9.78 1.21 -3.73
C TYR A 118 -11.11 0.63 -4.24
N HIS A 119 -11.18 -0.67 -4.52
CA HIS A 119 -12.42 -1.30 -5.03
C HIS A 119 -13.47 -1.61 -3.96
N LEU A 120 -13.07 -1.71 -2.69
CA LEU A 120 -14.02 -1.84 -1.58
C LEU A 120 -14.67 -0.53 -1.14
N ARG A 121 -14.15 0.61 -1.58
CA ARG A 121 -14.72 1.93 -1.32
C ARG A 121 -15.73 2.31 -2.37
#